data_AF-A0A1B6Y7R6-F1
#
_entry.id   AF-A0A1B6Y7R6-F1
#
_cell.length_a   1.000
_cell.length_b   1.000
_cell.length_c   1.000
_cell.angle_alpha   90.00
_cell.angle_beta   90.00
_cell.angle_gamma   90.00
#
_symmetry.space_group_name_H-M   'P 1'
#
loop_
_entity.id
_entity.type
_entity.pdbx_description
1 polymer ?
#
loop_
_entity_poly.entity_id
_entity_poly.type
_entity_poly.pdbx_seq_one_letter_code
_entity_poly.pdbx_strand_id
1 'polypeptide(L)'
;MIKISRFRAFIRKHQKSAPVVFFILGFTWDSLTLGSIDRLYDQIIICVYLLSLSLSLYLFNLADDNKWKETFLERYEDYFPLAIQFFIGGLCSAYVIFFSRSVSFTKTVSFFIILVVLLFANELLKKRISNKYLQFGTYFFVNFTFFTFFIPVLVNTMNTFIFMISGGISLSSTLILVTFIYGKSPSTRRELNKTKLINLILIIYASINIFYFFNLIPPVPLAMEEGLVAHNVEKENGTYTVTYQKSGLFSPFDDETSYTPGDSLFIFTSIFAPADLKKRVNHHWQWKNSQTGDWETSDKIEFEITGGRDGGYRGYTYKTNILEGKWKVDVTTNDDMILGRINFTVVFDSTNTNRNLETEVF
;
A
#
# COMPACT_ATOMS: atom_id res chain seq x y z
N MET A 1 10.14 -2.44 -52.07
CA MET A 1 9.18 -3.33 -51.39
C MET A 1 9.77 -3.69 -50.02
N ILE A 2 9.40 -2.93 -48.98
CA ILE A 2 10.05 -3.02 -47.65
C ILE A 2 9.51 -4.27 -46.95
N LYS A 3 10.39 -5.23 -46.62
CA LYS A 3 10.05 -6.42 -45.80
C LYS A 3 9.47 -5.95 -44.46
N ILE A 4 8.14 -5.95 -44.35
CA ILE A 4 7.44 -5.78 -43.07
C ILE A 4 7.83 -6.99 -42.23
N SER A 5 8.69 -6.79 -41.23
CA SER A 5 9.15 -7.87 -40.37
C SER A 5 7.94 -8.55 -39.73
N ARG A 6 7.95 -9.89 -39.67
CA ARG A 6 6.89 -10.70 -39.02
C ARG A 6 6.55 -10.18 -37.61
N PHE A 7 7.53 -9.55 -36.96
CA PHE A 7 7.39 -8.86 -35.67
C PHE A 7 6.43 -7.67 -35.71
N ARG A 8 6.52 -6.77 -36.71
CA ARG A 8 5.55 -5.67 -36.87
C ARG A 8 4.14 -6.17 -37.16
N ALA A 9 4.00 -7.23 -37.95
CA ALA A 9 2.70 -7.84 -38.23
C ALA A 9 2.09 -8.48 -36.95
N PHE A 10 2.91 -9.11 -36.13
CA PHE A 10 2.49 -9.69 -34.84
C PHE A 10 2.05 -8.61 -33.82
N ILE A 11 2.81 -7.51 -33.70
CA ILE A 11 2.44 -6.36 -32.84
C ILE A 11 1.14 -5.73 -33.33
N ARG A 12 0.97 -5.55 -34.64
CA ARG A 12 -0.24 -4.95 -35.22
C ARG A 12 -1.48 -5.83 -35.02
N LYS A 13 -1.32 -7.16 -35.04
CA LYS A 13 -2.37 -8.14 -34.72
C LYS A 13 -2.81 -8.10 -33.24
N HIS A 14 -1.89 -7.77 -32.32
CA HIS A 14 -2.15 -7.70 -30.87
C HIS A 14 -2.18 -6.27 -30.33
N GLN A 15 -2.35 -5.26 -31.17
CA GLN A 15 -2.25 -3.84 -30.78
C GLN A 15 -3.26 -3.44 -29.68
N LYS A 16 -4.38 -4.16 -29.55
CA LYS A 16 -5.37 -3.97 -28.48
C LYS A 16 -4.95 -4.59 -27.14
N SER A 17 -4.19 -5.69 -27.17
CA SER A 17 -3.76 -6.42 -25.96
C SER A 17 -2.35 -6.05 -25.50
N ALA A 18 -1.52 -5.51 -26.40
CA ALA A 18 -0.13 -5.12 -26.10
C ALA A 18 -0.01 -4.14 -24.92
N PRO A 19 -0.85 -3.08 -24.77
CA PRO A 19 -0.80 -2.19 -23.61
C PRO A 19 -0.99 -2.94 -22.28
N VAL A 20 -1.97 -3.86 -22.24
CA VAL A 20 -2.26 -4.68 -21.05
C VAL A 20 -1.11 -5.63 -20.73
N VAL A 21 -0.48 -6.23 -21.74
CA VAL A 21 0.67 -7.13 -21.54
C VAL A 21 1.90 -6.37 -21.05
N PHE A 22 2.21 -5.20 -21.64
CA PHE A 22 3.30 -4.35 -21.16
C PHE A 22 3.06 -3.86 -19.74
N PHE A 23 1.81 -3.52 -19.43
CA PHE A 23 1.39 -3.16 -18.08
C PHE A 23 1.63 -4.30 -17.08
N ILE A 24 1.19 -5.53 -17.40
CA ILE A 24 1.42 -6.70 -16.52
C ILE A 24 2.92 -6.92 -16.32
N LEU A 25 3.72 -6.88 -17.40
CA LEU A 25 5.17 -7.06 -17.30
C LEU A 25 5.85 -5.96 -16.46
N GLY A 26 5.44 -4.70 -16.64
CA GLY A 26 5.93 -3.58 -15.84
C GLY A 26 5.56 -3.73 -14.37
N PHE A 27 4.31 -4.07 -14.07
CA PHE A 27 3.85 -4.32 -12.71
C PHE A 27 4.56 -5.51 -12.06
N THR A 28 4.79 -6.60 -12.80
CA THR A 28 5.56 -7.75 -12.31
C THR A 28 7.01 -7.35 -12.05
N TRP A 29 7.63 -6.56 -12.92
CA TRP A 29 8.98 -6.03 -12.70
C TRP A 29 9.04 -5.17 -11.44
N ASP A 30 8.13 -4.20 -11.30
CA ASP A 30 8.04 -3.33 -10.13
C ASP A 30 7.86 -4.16 -8.84
N SER A 31 7.02 -5.20 -8.88
CA SER A 31 6.79 -6.11 -7.75
C SER A 31 8.03 -6.90 -7.35
N LEU A 32 8.97 -7.15 -8.28
CA LEU A 32 10.23 -7.84 -8.00
C LEU A 32 11.32 -6.87 -7.54
N THR A 33 11.29 -5.61 -8.02
CA THR A 33 12.32 -4.62 -7.70
C THR A 33 12.01 -3.80 -6.45
N LEU A 34 10.74 -3.50 -6.17
CA LEU A 34 10.32 -2.69 -5.02
C LEU A 34 10.16 -3.59 -3.80
N GLY A 35 11.07 -3.41 -2.84
CA GLY A 35 11.23 -4.32 -1.72
C GLY A 35 10.48 -3.85 -0.48
N SER A 36 10.58 -2.58 -0.11
CA SER A 36 9.88 -2.01 1.04
C SER A 36 9.96 -0.48 1.04
N ILE A 37 8.91 0.20 1.49
CA ILE A 37 8.82 1.67 1.43
C ILE A 37 9.97 2.39 2.13
N ASP A 38 10.60 1.73 3.11
CA ASP A 38 11.63 2.30 3.97
C ASP A 38 13.04 2.19 3.34
N ARG A 39 13.18 1.42 2.27
CA ARG A 39 14.45 1.40 1.54
C ARG A 39 14.67 2.77 0.94
N LEU A 40 15.78 3.41 1.30
CA LEU A 40 16.22 4.68 0.70
C LEU A 40 16.18 4.63 -0.84
N TYR A 41 16.51 3.48 -1.42
CA TYR A 41 16.42 3.25 -2.86
C TYR A 41 14.99 3.43 -3.40
N ASP A 42 14.00 2.78 -2.77
CA ASP A 42 12.60 2.84 -3.20
C ASP A 42 12.04 4.26 -3.03
N GLN A 43 12.40 4.95 -1.94
CA GLN A 43 12.05 6.35 -1.68
C GLN A 43 12.62 7.30 -2.74
N ILE A 44 13.91 7.14 -3.08
CA ILE A 44 14.57 7.96 -4.09
C ILE A 44 13.91 7.75 -5.44
N ILE A 45 13.61 6.50 -5.84
CA ILE A 45 12.95 6.21 -7.12
C ILE A 45 11.61 6.94 -7.21
N ILE A 46 10.76 6.81 -6.19
CA ILE A 46 9.41 7.38 -6.22
C ILE A 46 9.47 8.91 -6.17
N CYS A 47 10.42 9.48 -5.42
CA CYS A 47 10.68 10.92 -5.43
C CYS A 47 11.11 11.40 -6.83
N VAL A 48 12.04 10.69 -7.48
CA VAL A 48 12.48 10.99 -8.86
C VAL A 48 11.31 10.86 -9.83
N TYR A 49 10.44 9.87 -9.69
CA TYR A 49 9.26 9.70 -10.52
C TYR A 49 8.28 10.86 -10.35
N LEU A 50 8.02 11.30 -9.13
CA LEU A 50 7.13 12.43 -8.85
C LEU A 50 7.68 13.76 -9.37
N LEU A 51 8.99 14.01 -9.21
CA LEU A 51 9.67 15.18 -9.77
C LEU A 51 9.65 15.16 -11.31
N SER A 52 9.89 13.99 -11.90
CA SER A 52 9.85 13.80 -13.36
C SER A 52 8.44 13.97 -13.91
N LEU A 53 7.41 13.52 -13.18
CA LEU A 53 6.01 13.75 -13.51
C LEU A 53 5.67 15.25 -13.47
N SER A 54 6.07 15.96 -12.41
CA SER A 54 5.89 17.41 -12.29
C SER A 54 6.53 18.17 -13.46
N LEU A 55 7.76 17.80 -13.82
CA LEU A 55 8.48 18.38 -14.95
C LEU A 55 7.77 18.05 -16.28
N SER A 56 7.36 16.80 -16.48
CA SER A 56 6.68 16.37 -17.71
C SER A 56 5.35 17.10 -17.91
N LEU A 57 4.59 17.32 -16.82
CA LEU A 57 3.36 18.12 -16.85
C LEU A 57 3.63 19.58 -17.22
N TYR A 58 4.69 20.17 -16.65
CA TYR A 58 5.10 21.52 -17.02
C TYR A 58 5.50 21.62 -18.50
N LEU A 59 6.31 20.68 -18.99
CA LEU A 59 6.74 20.66 -20.39
C LEU A 59 5.55 20.47 -21.35
N PHE A 60 4.67 19.51 -21.06
CA PHE A 60 3.48 19.21 -21.86
C PHE A 60 2.53 20.41 -21.98
N ASN A 61 2.15 21.02 -20.86
CA ASN A 61 1.16 22.11 -20.87
C ASN A 61 1.69 23.39 -21.52
N LEU A 62 2.98 23.48 -21.79
CA LEU A 62 3.61 24.61 -22.47
C LEU A 62 3.87 24.35 -23.96
N ALA A 63 3.80 23.10 -24.41
CA ALA A 63 4.06 22.70 -25.80
C ALA A 63 3.04 23.33 -26.76
N ASP A 64 1.75 23.31 -26.41
CA ASP A 64 0.66 23.89 -27.20
C ASP A 64 0.83 25.40 -27.49
N ASP A 65 1.66 26.10 -26.70
CA ASP A 65 1.94 27.53 -26.86
C ASP A 65 3.16 27.81 -27.76
N ASN A 66 3.64 26.81 -28.51
CA ASN A 66 4.87 26.86 -29.31
C ASN A 66 6.11 27.25 -28.50
N LYS A 67 6.10 27.04 -27.19
CA LYS A 67 7.18 27.50 -26.30
C LYS A 67 8.50 26.79 -26.58
N TRP A 68 8.45 25.57 -27.12
CA TRP A 68 9.64 24.78 -27.42
C TRP A 68 10.04 24.83 -28.89
N LYS A 69 9.33 25.59 -29.73
CA LYS A 69 9.66 25.74 -31.14
C LYS A 69 11.08 26.32 -31.30
N GLU A 70 11.85 25.78 -32.24
CA GLU A 70 13.27 26.08 -32.49
C GLU A 70 14.21 25.75 -31.31
N THR A 71 13.73 24.99 -30.32
CA THR A 71 14.57 24.48 -29.23
C THR A 71 14.83 22.98 -29.38
N PHE A 72 15.82 22.48 -28.66
CA PHE A 72 16.10 21.04 -28.58
C PHE A 72 14.91 20.20 -28.08
N LEU A 73 13.96 20.81 -27.38
CA LEU A 73 12.79 20.14 -26.81
C LEU A 73 11.65 19.93 -27.82
N GLU A 74 11.63 20.66 -28.95
CA GLU A 74 10.59 20.55 -29.99
C GLU A 74 10.42 19.10 -30.48
N ARG A 75 11.55 18.41 -30.71
CA ARG A 75 11.56 17.01 -31.18
C ARG A 75 10.99 16.01 -30.19
N TYR A 76 10.77 16.43 -28.93
CA TYR A 76 10.30 15.57 -27.85
C TYR A 76 8.85 15.84 -27.43
N GLU A 77 8.18 16.86 -27.99
CA GLU A 77 6.82 17.25 -27.58
C GLU A 77 5.81 16.09 -27.65
N ASP A 78 5.88 15.30 -28.71
CA ASP A 78 5.02 14.12 -28.92
C ASP A 78 5.18 13.04 -27.83
N TYR A 79 6.30 13.04 -27.10
CA TYR A 79 6.59 12.08 -26.06
C TYR A 79 6.16 12.54 -24.66
N PHE A 80 5.86 13.83 -24.44
CA PHE A 80 5.47 14.30 -23.11
C PHE A 80 4.20 13.63 -22.55
N PRO A 81 3.12 13.40 -23.32
CA PRO A 81 1.97 12.64 -22.84
C PRO A 81 2.32 11.21 -22.42
N LEU A 82 3.23 10.57 -23.16
CA LEU A 82 3.69 9.21 -22.86
C LEU A 82 4.53 9.19 -21.58
N ALA A 83 5.36 10.20 -21.36
CA ALA A 83 6.12 10.37 -20.13
C ALA A 83 5.20 10.58 -18.92
N ILE A 84 4.19 11.45 -19.03
CA ILE A 84 3.16 11.64 -17.98
C ILE A 84 2.48 10.31 -17.65
N GLN A 85 2.03 9.57 -18.68
CA GLN A 85 1.39 8.26 -18.49
C GLN A 85 2.32 7.28 -17.78
N PHE A 86 3.59 7.22 -18.20
CA PHE A 86 4.59 6.33 -17.63
C PHE A 86 4.82 6.63 -16.15
N PHE A 87 5.06 7.88 -15.77
CA PHE A 87 5.32 8.23 -14.37
C PHE A 87 4.09 8.07 -13.48
N ILE A 88 2.88 8.43 -13.96
CA ILE A 88 1.64 8.14 -13.22
C ILE A 88 1.48 6.63 -13.03
N GLY A 89 1.67 5.85 -14.09
CA GLY A 89 1.55 4.39 -14.05
C GLY A 89 2.53 3.75 -13.07
N GLY A 90 3.81 4.14 -13.14
CA GLY A 90 4.85 3.65 -12.24
C GLY A 90 4.61 4.03 -10.77
N LEU A 91 4.17 5.27 -10.50
CA LEU A 91 3.81 5.69 -9.13
C LEU A 91 2.60 4.89 -8.61
N CYS A 92 1.57 4.71 -9.43
CA CYS A 92 0.40 3.92 -9.03
C CYS A 92 0.73 2.44 -8.84
N SER A 93 1.64 1.89 -9.66
CA SER A 93 2.16 0.53 -9.54
C SER A 93 2.85 0.35 -8.19
N ALA A 94 3.79 1.25 -7.86
CA ALA A 94 4.47 1.28 -6.57
C ALA A 94 3.48 1.38 -5.39
N TYR A 95 2.47 2.26 -5.50
CA TYR A 95 1.47 2.41 -4.44
C TYR A 95 0.62 1.14 -4.28
N VAL A 96 0.21 0.50 -5.37
CA VAL A 96 -0.51 -0.79 -5.30
C VAL A 96 0.35 -1.82 -4.59
N ILE A 97 1.65 -1.93 -4.92
CA ILE A 97 2.55 -2.88 -4.27
C ILE A 97 2.65 -2.60 -2.76
N PHE A 98 2.91 -1.36 -2.35
CA PHE A 98 3.04 -1.03 -0.93
C PHE A 98 1.74 -1.18 -0.15
N PHE A 99 0.63 -0.70 -0.71
CA PHE A 99 -0.67 -0.78 -0.06
C PHE A 99 -1.15 -2.23 0.00
N SER A 100 -0.86 -3.08 -1.00
CA SER A 100 -1.28 -4.49 -0.99
C SER A 100 -0.80 -5.26 0.24
N ARG A 101 0.39 -4.93 0.76
CA ARG A 101 0.95 -5.56 1.97
C ARG A 101 0.25 -5.10 3.25
N SER A 102 -0.24 -3.86 3.27
CA SER A 102 -0.94 -3.26 4.43
C SER A 102 -2.46 -3.44 4.38
N VAL A 103 -3.01 -3.98 3.29
CA VAL A 103 -4.46 -4.19 3.13
C VAL A 103 -4.85 -5.52 3.76
N SER A 104 -5.67 -5.46 4.80
CA SER A 104 -6.42 -6.60 5.31
C SER A 104 -7.79 -6.72 4.61
N PHE A 105 -8.49 -7.85 4.76
CA PHE A 105 -9.86 -8.07 4.26
C PHE A 105 -10.92 -7.23 5.01
N THR A 106 -10.65 -5.94 5.24
CA THR A 106 -11.48 -5.02 6.04
C THR A 106 -11.77 -3.73 5.26
N LYS A 107 -12.10 -2.63 5.96
CA LYS A 107 -12.52 -1.34 5.39
C LYS A 107 -11.49 -0.75 4.41
N THR A 108 -10.22 -1.06 4.60
CA THR A 108 -9.09 -0.50 3.84
C THR A 108 -9.00 -1.01 2.39
N VAL A 109 -9.74 -2.08 2.06
CA VAL A 109 -9.84 -2.60 0.68
C VAL A 109 -10.42 -1.57 -0.29
N SER A 110 -11.25 -0.66 0.20
CA SER A 110 -11.91 0.37 -0.62
C SER A 110 -10.90 1.32 -1.27
N PHE A 111 -9.93 1.84 -0.51
CA PHE A 111 -8.87 2.70 -1.04
C PHE A 111 -7.94 1.92 -1.98
N PHE A 112 -7.66 0.66 -1.66
CA PHE A 112 -6.86 -0.21 -2.52
C PHE A 112 -7.51 -0.43 -3.89
N ILE A 113 -8.83 -0.68 -3.93
CA ILE A 113 -9.58 -0.80 -5.19
C ILE A 113 -9.48 0.49 -6.01
N ILE A 114 -9.53 1.66 -5.39
CA ILE A 114 -9.36 2.94 -6.10
C ILE A 114 -7.97 3.03 -6.74
N LEU A 115 -6.91 2.66 -6.02
CA LEU A 115 -5.55 2.62 -6.57
C LEU A 115 -5.45 1.68 -7.78
N VAL A 116 -6.00 0.47 -7.66
CA VAL A 116 -6.00 -0.52 -8.74
C VAL A 116 -6.79 0.00 -9.95
N VAL A 117 -7.98 0.58 -9.74
CA VAL A 117 -8.79 1.17 -10.81
C VAL A 117 -8.04 2.32 -11.47
N LEU A 118 -7.36 3.18 -10.72
CA LEU A 118 -6.60 4.31 -11.26
C LEU A 118 -5.39 3.82 -12.06
N LEU A 119 -4.72 2.77 -11.59
CA LEU A 119 -3.62 2.10 -12.28
C LEU A 119 -4.06 1.54 -13.65
N PHE A 120 -5.17 0.80 -13.70
CA PHE A 120 -5.73 0.31 -14.96
C PHE A 120 -6.30 1.42 -15.84
N ALA A 121 -6.95 2.42 -15.25
CA ALA A 121 -7.50 3.56 -15.97
C ALA A 121 -6.39 4.36 -16.65
N ASN A 122 -5.24 4.56 -16.00
CA ASN A 122 -4.10 5.23 -16.60
C ASN A 122 -3.65 4.55 -17.92
N GLU A 123 -3.66 3.22 -17.97
CA GLU A 123 -3.28 2.47 -19.18
C GLU A 123 -4.34 2.56 -20.28
N LEU A 124 -5.62 2.49 -19.92
CA LEU A 124 -6.74 2.53 -20.86
C LEU A 124 -7.04 3.94 -21.40
N LEU A 125 -6.67 4.98 -20.65
CA LEU A 125 -6.96 6.38 -20.97
C LEU A 125 -5.87 7.06 -21.82
N LYS A 126 -5.00 6.30 -22.51
CA LYS A 126 -3.93 6.83 -23.38
C LYS A 126 -4.35 7.98 -24.30
N LYS A 127 -5.57 7.94 -24.84
CA LYS A 127 -6.12 9.02 -25.72
C LYS A 127 -6.75 10.20 -24.97
N ARG A 128 -7.02 10.07 -23.67
CA ARG A 128 -7.63 11.09 -22.81
C ARG A 128 -6.64 11.76 -21.87
N ILE A 129 -5.38 11.30 -21.80
CA ILE A 129 -4.33 11.93 -20.99
C ILE A 129 -4.07 13.37 -21.44
N SER A 130 -4.36 13.77 -22.68
CA SER A 130 -4.31 15.18 -23.10
C SER A 130 -5.35 16.06 -22.40
N ASN A 131 -6.36 15.49 -21.73
CA ASN A 131 -7.32 16.27 -20.94
C ASN A 131 -6.64 16.81 -19.68
N LYS A 132 -6.39 18.12 -19.65
CA LYS A 132 -5.70 18.82 -18.57
C LYS A 132 -6.41 18.68 -17.20
N TYR A 133 -7.74 18.54 -17.13
CA TYR A 133 -8.44 18.26 -15.86
C TYR A 133 -8.07 16.89 -15.29
N LEU A 134 -8.01 15.86 -16.15
CA LEU A 134 -7.62 14.52 -15.74
C LEU A 134 -6.16 14.50 -15.29
N GLN A 135 -5.27 15.16 -16.03
CA GLN A 135 -3.84 15.26 -15.67
C GLN A 135 -3.64 15.86 -14.27
N PHE A 136 -4.19 17.05 -14.02
CA PHE A 136 -4.01 17.72 -12.73
C PHE A 136 -4.74 17.00 -11.59
N GLY A 137 -5.90 16.41 -11.84
CA GLY A 137 -6.62 15.60 -10.85
C GLY A 137 -5.85 14.35 -10.45
N THR A 138 -5.38 13.58 -11.44
CA THR A 138 -4.58 12.37 -11.18
C THR A 138 -3.23 12.71 -10.57
N TYR A 139 -2.55 13.76 -11.05
CA TYR A 139 -1.33 14.26 -10.43
C TYR A 139 -1.54 14.61 -8.95
N PHE A 140 -2.60 15.36 -8.63
CA PHE A 140 -2.88 15.73 -7.26
C PHE A 140 -3.12 14.50 -6.37
N PHE A 141 -3.90 13.53 -6.85
CA PHE A 141 -4.13 12.28 -6.12
C PHE A 141 -2.81 11.55 -5.84
N VAL A 142 -1.97 11.36 -6.87
CA VAL A 142 -0.69 10.66 -6.75
C VAL A 142 0.30 11.41 -5.85
N ASN A 143 0.32 12.74 -5.93
CA ASN A 143 1.15 13.62 -5.11
C ASN A 143 0.69 13.62 -3.64
N PHE A 144 -0.63 13.61 -3.40
CA PHE A 144 -1.19 13.48 -2.05
C PHE A 144 -0.78 12.13 -1.44
N THR A 145 -1.00 11.03 -2.17
CA THR A 145 -0.61 9.69 -1.72
C THR A 145 0.88 9.64 -1.40
N PHE A 146 1.75 10.20 -2.25
CA PHE A 146 3.19 10.30 -1.99
C PHE A 146 3.50 10.89 -0.62
N PHE A 147 3.05 12.14 -0.38
CA PHE A 147 3.38 12.84 0.86
C PHE A 147 2.79 12.15 2.08
N THR A 148 1.63 11.51 1.98
CA THR A 148 0.99 10.85 3.13
C THR A 148 1.74 9.64 3.68
N PHE A 149 2.58 8.96 2.89
CA PHE A 149 3.46 7.93 3.44
C PHE A 149 4.91 8.42 3.57
N PHE A 150 5.36 9.31 2.69
CA PHE A 150 6.75 9.77 2.67
C PHE A 150 7.09 10.62 3.91
N ILE A 151 6.22 11.55 4.31
CA ILE A 151 6.48 12.41 5.47
C ILE A 151 6.49 11.62 6.79
N PRO A 152 5.52 10.71 7.08
CA PRO A 152 5.61 9.87 8.28
C PRO A 152 6.90 9.07 8.38
N VAL A 153 7.43 8.59 7.25
CA VAL A 153 8.70 7.85 7.20
C VAL A 153 9.88 8.78 7.46
N LEU A 154 9.89 10.01 6.92
CA LEU A 154 10.97 10.97 7.19
C LEU A 154 11.00 11.46 8.65
N VAL A 155 9.83 11.59 9.28
CA VAL A 155 9.68 12.14 10.64
C VAL A 155 9.57 11.04 11.70
N ASN A 156 9.56 9.77 11.29
CA ASN A 156 9.41 8.59 12.16
C ASN A 156 8.17 8.65 13.08
N THR A 157 7.10 9.32 12.64
CA THR A 157 5.87 9.49 13.43
C THR A 157 4.63 9.42 12.55
N MET A 158 3.62 8.65 12.99
CA MET A 158 2.37 8.47 12.25
C MET A 158 1.17 8.81 13.13
N ASN A 159 0.62 10.00 12.92
CA ASN A 159 -0.59 10.50 13.58
C ASN A 159 -1.36 11.44 12.63
N THR A 160 -2.56 11.84 13.06
CA THR A 160 -3.43 12.74 12.30
C THR A 160 -2.78 14.09 12.00
N PHE A 161 -1.96 14.63 12.90
CA PHE A 161 -1.28 15.90 12.66
C PHE A 161 -0.29 15.83 11.47
N ILE A 162 0.53 14.78 11.43
CA ILE A 162 1.45 14.53 10.31
C ILE A 162 0.69 14.26 9.01
N PHE A 163 -0.42 13.53 9.06
CA PHE A 163 -1.29 13.33 7.89
C PHE A 163 -1.82 14.66 7.34
N MET A 164 -2.32 15.55 8.19
CA MET A 164 -2.80 16.87 7.79
C MET A 164 -1.69 17.76 7.21
N ILE A 165 -0.49 17.74 7.79
CA ILE A 165 0.69 18.43 7.22
C ILE A 165 1.01 17.89 5.82
N SER A 166 1.05 16.56 5.68
CA SER A 166 1.33 15.90 4.39
C SER A 166 0.31 16.30 3.33
N GLY A 167 -0.97 16.31 3.69
CA GLY A 167 -2.05 16.82 2.85
C GLY A 167 -1.86 18.28 2.48
N GLY A 168 -1.52 19.14 3.44
CA GLY A 168 -1.26 20.57 3.22
C GLY A 168 -0.07 20.84 2.28
N ILE A 169 1.02 20.08 2.41
CA ILE A 169 2.21 20.16 1.54
C ILE A 169 1.85 19.71 0.12
N SER A 170 1.11 18.61 -0.01
CA SER A 170 0.68 18.12 -1.33
C SER A 170 -0.26 19.09 -2.04
N LEU A 171 -1.19 19.71 -1.30
CA LEU A 171 -2.10 20.72 -1.83
C LEU A 171 -1.33 21.96 -2.27
N SER A 172 -0.46 22.49 -1.40
CA SER A 172 0.33 23.68 -1.68
C SER A 172 1.25 23.49 -2.89
N SER A 173 2.02 22.39 -2.93
CA SER A 173 2.90 22.08 -4.07
C SER A 173 2.15 21.94 -5.39
N THR A 174 0.97 21.30 -5.35
CA THR A 174 0.10 21.17 -6.54
C THR A 174 -0.44 22.52 -7.00
N LEU A 175 -0.96 23.34 -6.08
CA LEU A 175 -1.49 24.66 -6.42
C LEU A 175 -0.39 25.60 -6.95
N ILE A 176 0.83 25.50 -6.43
CA ILE A 176 2.00 26.23 -6.94
C ILE A 176 2.28 25.80 -8.39
N LEU A 177 2.39 24.49 -8.65
CA LEU A 177 2.63 23.96 -10.00
C LEU A 177 1.54 24.39 -10.98
N VAL A 178 0.27 24.21 -10.61
CA VAL A 178 -0.89 24.60 -11.42
C VAL A 178 -0.90 26.11 -11.68
N THR A 179 -0.69 26.93 -10.66
CA THR A 179 -0.68 28.39 -10.80
C THR A 179 0.48 28.85 -11.70
N PHE A 180 1.65 28.23 -11.56
CA PHE A 180 2.80 28.51 -12.40
C PHE A 180 2.55 28.16 -13.88
N ILE A 181 2.01 26.97 -14.15
CA ILE A 181 1.63 26.55 -15.50
C ILE A 181 0.54 27.47 -16.07
N TYR A 182 -0.52 27.75 -15.31
CA TYR A 182 -1.62 28.63 -15.70
C TYR A 182 -1.15 30.07 -16.01
N GLY A 183 -0.15 30.56 -15.29
CA GLY A 183 0.47 31.86 -15.54
C GLY A 183 1.30 31.89 -16.84
N LYS A 184 2.03 30.80 -17.13
CA LYS A 184 2.94 30.72 -18.28
C LYS A 184 2.30 30.23 -19.59
N SER A 185 1.17 29.52 -19.52
CA SER A 185 0.52 28.89 -20.69
C SER A 185 -0.82 29.55 -21.04
N PRO A 186 -0.87 30.39 -22.10
CA PRO A 186 -2.12 30.92 -22.63
C PRO A 186 -3.12 29.83 -23.07
N SER A 187 -2.66 28.74 -23.70
CA SER A 187 -3.51 27.61 -24.11
C SER A 187 -4.21 26.95 -22.92
N THR A 188 -3.48 26.71 -21.83
CA THR A 188 -4.02 26.17 -20.58
C THR A 188 -5.10 27.08 -20.01
N ARG A 189 -4.94 28.41 -20.07
CA ARG A 189 -5.98 29.35 -19.62
C ARG A 189 -7.26 29.31 -20.45
N ARG A 190 -7.15 29.01 -21.75
CA ARG A 190 -8.30 28.91 -22.65
C ARG A 190 -9.10 27.63 -22.43
N GLU A 191 -8.41 26.53 -22.15
CA GLU A 191 -9.03 25.22 -21.96
C GLU A 191 -9.53 24.98 -20.52
N LEU A 192 -8.87 25.57 -19.52
CA LEU A 192 -9.18 25.37 -18.11
C LEU A 192 -9.86 26.57 -17.49
N ASN A 193 -11.00 26.30 -16.86
CA ASN A 193 -11.59 27.22 -15.91
C ASN A 193 -10.89 27.03 -14.56
N LYS A 194 -10.19 28.07 -14.09
CA LYS A 194 -9.42 28.06 -12.83
C LYS A 194 -10.26 27.62 -11.63
N THR A 195 -11.50 28.11 -11.53
CA THR A 195 -12.42 27.76 -10.44
C THR A 195 -12.81 26.29 -10.49
N LYS A 196 -13.15 25.76 -11.68
CA LYS A 196 -13.48 24.33 -11.82
C LYS A 196 -12.29 23.43 -11.46
N LEU A 197 -11.08 23.81 -11.84
CA LEU A 197 -9.87 23.06 -11.54
C LEU A 197 -9.56 23.05 -10.03
N ILE A 198 -9.62 24.22 -9.39
CA ILE A 198 -9.42 24.32 -7.92
C ILE A 198 -10.49 23.51 -7.19
N ASN A 199 -11.76 23.58 -7.62
CA ASN A 199 -12.83 22.78 -7.05
C ASN A 199 -12.57 21.28 -7.19
N LEU A 200 -12.07 20.82 -8.35
CA LEU A 200 -11.70 19.42 -8.54
C LEU A 200 -10.61 18.98 -7.54
N ILE A 201 -9.55 19.77 -7.38
CA ILE A 201 -8.46 19.49 -6.43
C ILE A 201 -9.00 19.45 -4.99
N LEU A 202 -9.83 20.42 -4.61
CA LEU A 202 -10.44 20.47 -3.28
C LEU A 202 -11.40 19.31 -3.01
N ILE A 203 -12.16 18.87 -4.03
CA ILE A 203 -13.01 17.68 -3.92
C ILE A 203 -12.16 16.44 -3.66
N ILE A 204 -11.09 16.24 -4.42
CA ILE A 204 -10.17 15.11 -4.21
C ILE A 204 -9.54 15.19 -2.81
N TYR A 205 -9.12 16.39 -2.38
CA TYR A 205 -8.53 16.60 -1.05
C TYR A 205 -9.53 16.21 0.05
N ALA A 206 -10.77 16.71 -0.05
CA ALA A 206 -11.84 16.37 0.89
C ALA A 206 -12.15 14.87 0.87
N SER A 207 -12.23 14.23 -0.29
CA SER A 207 -12.46 12.79 -0.42
C SER A 207 -11.37 11.97 0.27
N ILE A 208 -10.09 12.29 0.07
CA ILE A 208 -9.00 11.53 0.72
C ILE A 208 -9.02 11.76 2.24
N ASN A 209 -9.32 12.98 2.71
CA ASN A 209 -9.47 13.25 4.15
C ASN A 209 -10.65 12.45 4.75
N ILE A 210 -11.79 12.39 4.06
CA ILE A 210 -12.91 11.52 4.47
C ILE A 210 -12.42 10.07 4.58
N PHE A 211 -11.70 9.57 3.58
CA PHE A 211 -11.18 8.20 3.63
C PHE A 211 -10.26 7.96 4.82
N TYR A 212 -9.43 8.94 5.18
CA TYR A 212 -8.58 8.87 6.37
C TYR A 212 -9.41 8.79 7.66
N PHE A 213 -10.33 9.73 7.90
CA PHE A 213 -11.11 9.77 9.14
C PHE A 213 -12.08 8.60 9.30
N PHE A 214 -12.48 7.95 8.20
CA PHE A 214 -13.28 6.73 8.22
C PHE A 214 -12.44 5.43 8.27
N ASN A 215 -11.12 5.54 8.48
CA ASN A 215 -10.17 4.41 8.50
C ASN A 215 -10.24 3.54 7.22
N LEU A 216 -10.48 4.16 6.07
CA LEU A 216 -10.52 3.51 4.75
C LEU A 216 -9.16 3.49 4.06
N ILE A 217 -8.20 4.31 4.51
CA ILE A 217 -6.81 4.28 4.04
C ILE A 217 -6.04 3.36 4.97
N PRO A 218 -5.35 2.31 4.48
CA PRO A 218 -4.51 1.50 5.35
C PRO A 218 -3.38 2.33 5.97
N PRO A 219 -2.89 1.95 7.16
CA PRO A 219 -1.85 2.67 7.87
C PRO A 219 -0.48 2.34 7.26
N VAL A 220 -0.27 2.73 6.01
CA VAL A 220 1.00 2.50 5.31
C VAL A 220 2.08 3.34 6.00
N PRO A 221 3.26 2.76 6.29
CA PRO A 221 3.75 1.47 5.77
C PRO A 221 3.68 0.26 6.71
N LEU A 222 2.86 0.30 7.76
CA LEU A 222 2.73 -0.83 8.66
C LEU A 222 2.00 -1.99 7.98
N ALA A 223 2.57 -3.18 8.05
CA ALA A 223 1.99 -4.40 7.51
C ALA A 223 2.39 -5.60 8.38
N MET A 224 1.47 -6.51 8.67
CA MET A 224 1.84 -7.80 9.28
C MET A 224 2.50 -8.67 8.21
N GLU A 225 3.77 -9.05 8.42
CA GLU A 225 4.50 -9.97 7.54
C GLU A 225 4.13 -11.41 7.87
N GLU A 226 4.09 -11.75 9.16
CA GLU A 226 3.82 -13.10 9.65
C GLU A 226 2.93 -13.07 10.89
N GLY A 227 2.09 -14.09 11.03
CA GLY A 227 1.23 -14.31 12.18
C GLY A 227 1.09 -15.80 12.44
N LEU A 228 1.56 -16.26 13.60
CA LEU A 228 1.65 -17.68 13.95
C LEU A 228 0.96 -17.97 15.28
N VAL A 229 0.28 -19.11 15.34
CA VAL A 229 -0.23 -19.70 16.59
C VAL A 229 0.82 -20.67 17.12
N ALA A 230 1.41 -20.32 18.26
CA ALA A 230 2.55 -21.02 18.83
C ALA A 230 2.24 -21.62 20.21
N HIS A 231 2.95 -22.70 20.55
CA HIS A 231 2.90 -23.32 21.88
C HIS A 231 4.00 -22.83 22.81
N ASN A 232 5.09 -22.31 22.25
CA ASN A 232 6.15 -21.69 23.02
C ASN A 232 6.80 -20.56 22.22
N VAL A 233 7.16 -19.48 22.90
CA VAL A 233 7.94 -18.37 22.33
C VAL A 233 9.02 -18.01 23.33
N GLU A 234 10.27 -18.26 22.95
CA GLU A 234 11.45 -17.90 23.73
C GLU A 234 12.14 -16.71 23.10
N LYS A 235 12.53 -15.74 23.93
CA LYS A 235 13.19 -14.52 23.49
C LYS A 235 14.57 -14.43 24.11
N GLU A 236 15.61 -14.62 23.31
CA GLU A 236 17.01 -14.49 23.72
C GLU A 236 17.73 -13.47 22.86
N ASN A 237 18.32 -12.44 23.49
CA ASN A 237 19.10 -11.39 22.82
C ASN A 237 18.40 -10.72 21.62
N GLY A 238 17.07 -10.69 21.62
CA GLY A 238 16.26 -10.11 20.55
C GLY A 238 16.00 -11.03 19.36
N THR A 239 16.38 -12.30 19.45
CA THR A 239 15.98 -13.40 18.55
C THR A 239 14.78 -14.11 19.15
N TYR A 240 13.82 -14.52 18.32
CA TYR A 240 12.62 -15.22 18.77
C TYR A 240 12.66 -16.66 18.28
N THR A 241 12.70 -17.61 19.21
CA THR A 241 12.54 -19.04 18.91
C THR A 241 11.07 -19.38 19.12
N VAL A 242 10.37 -19.66 18.03
CA VAL A 242 8.91 -19.87 18.02
C VAL A 242 8.63 -21.33 17.70
N THR A 243 7.96 -22.02 18.61
CA THR A 243 7.52 -23.41 18.41
C THR A 243 6.03 -23.42 18.10
N TYR A 244 5.67 -23.80 16.88
CA TYR A 244 4.29 -23.77 16.39
C TYR A 244 3.89 -25.11 15.78
N GLN A 245 2.58 -25.36 15.67
CA GLN A 245 2.05 -26.55 15.03
C GLN A 245 1.96 -26.30 13.52
N LYS A 246 2.64 -27.11 12.71
CA LYS A 246 2.59 -26.98 11.26
C LYS A 246 1.25 -27.51 10.72
N SER A 247 0.48 -26.65 10.05
CA SER A 247 -0.73 -27.08 9.32
C SER A 247 -0.36 -28.04 8.18
N GLY A 248 -1.17 -29.09 7.99
CA GLY A 248 -0.89 -30.15 7.01
C GLY A 248 -0.92 -29.65 5.55
N LEU A 249 -0.13 -30.28 4.68
CA LEU A 249 0.07 -29.89 3.27
C LEU A 249 -1.24 -29.74 2.45
N PHE A 250 -2.34 -30.38 2.90
CA PHE A 250 -3.62 -30.44 2.20
C PHE A 250 -4.73 -29.56 2.80
N SER A 251 -4.51 -28.92 3.96
CA SER A 251 -5.48 -28.00 4.61
C SER A 251 -4.78 -26.71 5.07
N PRO A 252 -4.34 -25.84 4.13
CA PRO A 252 -3.68 -24.57 4.47
C PRO A 252 -4.62 -23.51 5.08
N PHE A 253 -5.90 -23.84 5.29
CA PHE A 253 -6.92 -22.94 5.83
C PHE A 253 -7.60 -23.44 7.12
N ASP A 254 -7.28 -24.67 7.55
CA ASP A 254 -7.69 -25.21 8.85
C ASP A 254 -6.49 -25.19 9.79
N ASP A 255 -6.26 -24.03 10.41
CA ASP A 255 -5.30 -23.88 11.50
C ASP A 255 -5.95 -24.41 12.79
N GLU A 256 -6.18 -25.72 12.82
CA GLU A 256 -6.52 -26.43 14.06
C GLU A 256 -5.27 -26.50 14.94
N THR A 257 -5.38 -26.03 16.18
CA THR A 257 -4.32 -26.07 17.17
C THR A 257 -4.76 -26.93 18.35
N SER A 258 -3.95 -27.94 18.66
CA SER A 258 -4.23 -28.87 19.74
C SER A 258 -3.81 -28.26 21.08
N TYR A 259 -4.75 -28.03 21.98
CA TYR A 259 -4.49 -27.42 23.28
C TYR A 259 -4.74 -28.41 24.42
N THR A 260 -3.81 -28.49 25.36
CA THR A 260 -4.01 -29.27 26.60
C THR A 260 -4.30 -28.30 27.76
N PRO A 261 -5.36 -28.54 28.56
CA PRO A 261 -5.67 -27.68 29.70
C PRO A 261 -4.48 -27.48 30.65
N GLY A 262 -4.11 -26.23 30.87
CA GLY A 262 -2.92 -25.84 31.66
C GLY A 262 -1.75 -25.34 30.82
N ASP A 263 -1.74 -25.60 29.51
CA ASP A 263 -0.75 -25.03 28.58
C ASP A 263 -1.00 -23.53 28.35
N SER A 264 -0.01 -22.87 27.75
CA SER A 264 -0.15 -21.50 27.22
C SER A 264 -0.20 -21.56 25.70
N LEU A 265 -1.10 -20.78 25.10
CA LEU A 265 -1.13 -20.56 23.67
C LEU A 265 -0.64 -19.15 23.37
N PHE A 266 0.33 -19.04 22.48
CA PHE A 266 0.99 -17.82 22.09
C PHE A 266 0.52 -17.41 20.69
N ILE A 267 0.40 -16.10 20.48
CA ILE A 267 0.25 -15.52 19.15
C ILE A 267 1.48 -14.68 18.91
N PHE A 268 2.28 -15.12 17.96
CA PHE A 268 3.47 -14.43 17.50
C PHE A 268 3.15 -13.67 16.22
N THR A 269 3.61 -12.43 16.11
CA THR A 269 3.48 -11.63 14.91
C THR A 269 4.78 -10.95 14.55
N SER A 270 5.08 -10.90 13.25
CA SER A 270 6.09 -10.00 12.70
C SER A 270 5.40 -8.88 11.92
N ILE A 271 5.75 -7.63 12.22
CA ILE A 271 5.12 -6.43 11.64
C ILE A 271 6.18 -5.57 11.00
N PHE A 272 6.16 -5.43 9.68
CA PHE A 272 7.02 -4.49 8.99
C PHE A 272 6.76 -3.06 9.48
N ALA A 273 7.81 -2.35 9.88
CA ALA A 273 7.78 -0.94 10.22
C ALA A 273 9.10 -0.26 9.83
N PRO A 274 9.06 0.99 9.32
CA PRO A 274 10.24 1.80 9.03
C PRO A 274 11.18 1.94 10.23
N ALA A 275 12.46 2.19 9.95
CA ALA A 275 13.47 2.50 10.95
C ALA A 275 12.98 3.57 11.95
N ASP A 276 13.17 3.31 13.24
CA ASP A 276 12.81 4.20 14.35
C ASP A 276 11.33 4.58 14.53
N LEU A 277 10.40 4.03 13.73
CA LEU A 277 8.96 4.25 13.94
C LEU A 277 8.52 3.59 15.26
N LYS A 278 8.08 4.42 16.20
CA LYS A 278 7.49 3.97 17.47
C LYS A 278 5.97 4.01 17.38
N LYS A 279 5.33 2.84 17.45
CA LYS A 279 3.87 2.74 17.52
C LYS A 279 3.49 1.63 18.50
N ARG A 280 2.28 1.72 19.04
CA ARG A 280 1.68 0.66 19.84
C ARG A 280 0.78 -0.19 18.95
N VAL A 281 0.88 -1.50 19.14
CA VAL A 281 0.09 -2.51 18.46
C VAL A 281 -0.55 -3.40 19.52
N ASN A 282 -1.73 -3.90 19.19
CA ASN A 282 -2.56 -4.69 20.08
C ASN A 282 -2.89 -6.01 19.42
N HIS A 283 -2.81 -7.11 20.17
CA HIS A 283 -3.49 -8.35 19.83
C HIS A 283 -4.88 -8.31 20.44
N HIS A 284 -5.90 -8.19 19.59
CA HIS A 284 -7.30 -8.23 19.97
C HIS A 284 -7.82 -9.66 19.79
N TRP A 285 -7.87 -10.39 20.91
CA TRP A 285 -8.32 -11.78 20.98
C TRP A 285 -9.84 -11.84 20.99
N GLN A 286 -10.40 -12.61 20.07
CA GLN A 286 -11.84 -12.81 19.97
C GLN A 286 -12.16 -14.30 19.82
N TRP A 287 -13.14 -14.77 20.59
CA TRP A 287 -13.72 -16.10 20.39
C TRP A 287 -15.00 -15.97 19.58
N LYS A 288 -15.40 -17.05 18.92
CA LYS A 288 -16.74 -17.15 18.32
C LYS A 288 -17.69 -17.84 19.30
N ASN A 289 -18.71 -17.13 19.76
CA ASN A 289 -19.70 -17.70 20.67
C ASN A 289 -20.56 -18.69 19.87
N SER A 290 -20.62 -19.94 20.33
CA SER A 290 -21.33 -21.02 19.65
C SER A 290 -22.85 -20.86 19.70
N GLN A 291 -23.38 -20.09 20.66
CA GLN A 291 -24.82 -19.86 20.83
C GLN A 291 -25.34 -18.72 19.96
N THR A 292 -24.63 -17.59 19.91
CA THR A 292 -25.04 -16.41 19.13
C THR A 292 -24.46 -16.40 17.72
N GLY A 293 -23.34 -17.09 17.50
CA GLY A 293 -22.59 -17.05 16.25
C GLY A 293 -21.70 -15.81 16.11
N ASP A 294 -21.74 -14.89 17.08
CA ASP A 294 -21.01 -13.63 17.06
C ASP A 294 -19.58 -13.76 17.62
N TRP A 295 -18.71 -12.85 17.18
CA TRP A 295 -17.35 -12.73 17.69
C TRP A 295 -17.33 -11.85 18.94
N GLU A 296 -16.98 -12.43 20.09
CA GLU A 296 -16.91 -11.73 21.37
C GLU A 296 -15.45 -11.43 21.71
N THR A 297 -15.21 -10.25 22.28
CA THR A 297 -13.87 -9.87 22.72
C THR A 297 -13.54 -10.62 24.00
N SER A 298 -12.48 -11.41 23.97
CA SER A 298 -11.87 -11.96 25.17
C SER A 298 -10.96 -10.89 25.78
N ASP A 299 -9.93 -10.46 25.03
CA ASP A 299 -8.88 -9.58 25.55
C ASP A 299 -8.31 -8.68 24.47
N LYS A 300 -7.75 -7.54 24.89
CA LYS A 300 -6.95 -6.65 24.04
C LYS A 300 -5.64 -6.38 24.76
N ILE A 301 -4.56 -6.99 24.27
CA ILE A 301 -3.24 -6.94 24.91
C ILE A 301 -2.31 -6.06 24.07
N GLU A 302 -1.86 -4.94 24.66
CA GLU A 302 -1.00 -3.96 23.99
C GLU A 302 0.50 -4.31 24.14
N PHE A 303 1.27 -4.01 23.10
CA PHE A 303 2.73 -4.05 23.12
C PHE A 303 3.33 -2.94 22.23
N GLU A 304 4.53 -2.47 22.60
CA GLU A 304 5.24 -1.42 21.86
C GLU A 304 6.15 -2.03 20.78
N ILE A 305 6.12 -1.42 19.58
CA ILE A 305 7.02 -1.72 18.47
C ILE A 305 7.96 -0.52 18.23
N THR A 306 9.24 -0.76 17.92
CA THR A 306 10.25 0.29 17.69
C THR A 306 11.14 -0.02 16.47
N GLY A 307 10.77 0.51 15.29
CA GLY A 307 11.39 0.46 13.94
C GLY A 307 12.90 0.14 13.76
N GLY A 308 13.32 -0.52 12.65
CA GLY A 308 14.75 -0.70 12.30
C GLY A 308 15.37 -2.10 12.11
N ARG A 309 14.62 -3.20 11.97
CA ARG A 309 15.17 -4.53 11.61
C ARG A 309 14.61 -5.05 10.28
N ASP A 310 15.45 -5.71 9.47
CA ASP A 310 15.12 -6.13 8.09
C ASP A 310 13.90 -7.06 7.95
N GLY A 311 13.53 -7.80 9.01
CA GLY A 311 12.36 -8.69 9.02
C GLY A 311 11.23 -8.25 9.93
N GLY A 312 11.05 -6.94 10.16
CA GLY A 312 9.93 -6.39 10.95
C GLY A 312 10.02 -6.54 12.48
N TYR A 313 8.97 -6.07 13.15
CA TYR A 313 8.78 -6.06 14.60
C TYR A 313 8.12 -7.31 15.09
N ARG A 314 8.84 -8.07 15.91
CA ARG A 314 8.38 -9.32 16.48
C ARG A 314 7.76 -9.06 17.85
N GLY A 315 6.47 -9.34 17.98
CA GLY A 315 5.72 -9.28 19.21
C GLY A 315 5.01 -10.59 19.47
N TYR A 316 4.76 -10.91 20.73
CA TYR A 316 3.86 -11.99 21.07
C TYR A 316 2.99 -11.64 22.26
N THR A 317 1.80 -12.24 22.29
CA THR A 317 0.93 -12.26 23.47
C THR A 317 0.50 -13.69 23.70
N TYR A 318 0.09 -14.02 24.91
CA TYR A 318 -0.29 -15.39 25.24
C TYR A 318 -1.52 -15.42 26.13
N LYS A 319 -2.19 -16.57 26.10
CA LYS A 319 -3.30 -16.90 26.98
C LYS A 319 -3.10 -18.26 27.59
N THR A 320 -3.48 -18.35 28.86
CA THR A 320 -3.74 -19.60 29.56
C THR A 320 -5.24 -19.82 29.63
N ASN A 321 -5.67 -21.07 29.77
CA ASN A 321 -7.07 -21.47 29.93
C ASN A 321 -7.97 -21.00 28.77
N ILE A 322 -7.51 -21.15 27.54
CA ILE A 322 -8.29 -20.83 26.34
C ILE A 322 -9.47 -21.80 26.19
N LEU A 323 -10.62 -21.30 25.69
CA LEU A 323 -11.79 -22.13 25.40
C LEU A 323 -11.64 -22.87 24.07
N GLU A 324 -12.25 -24.04 23.98
CA GLU A 324 -12.38 -24.78 22.72
C GLU A 324 -13.26 -24.02 21.72
N GLY A 325 -12.93 -24.12 20.43
CA GLY A 325 -13.72 -23.53 19.34
C GLY A 325 -12.94 -22.55 18.46
N LYS A 326 -13.67 -21.70 17.72
CA LYS A 326 -13.08 -20.80 16.74
C LYS A 326 -12.60 -19.51 17.38
N TRP A 327 -11.37 -19.15 17.07
CA TRP A 327 -10.70 -17.95 17.54
C TRP A 327 -10.21 -17.11 16.36
N LYS A 328 -10.14 -15.81 16.59
CA LYS A 328 -9.40 -14.90 15.73
C LYS A 328 -8.67 -13.87 16.58
N VAL A 329 -7.53 -13.43 16.09
CA VAL A 329 -6.73 -12.39 16.71
C VAL A 329 -6.47 -11.31 15.67
N ASP A 330 -7.04 -10.13 15.92
CA ASP A 330 -6.82 -8.96 15.08
C ASP A 330 -5.61 -8.19 15.62
N VAL A 331 -4.60 -8.04 14.78
CA VAL A 331 -3.43 -7.21 15.05
C VAL A 331 -3.81 -5.78 14.70
N THR A 332 -4.03 -4.94 15.71
CA THR A 332 -4.57 -3.60 15.52
C THR A 332 -3.61 -2.52 16.03
N THR A 333 -3.58 -1.37 15.37
CA THR A 333 -2.99 -0.17 15.97
C THR A 333 -3.88 0.39 17.09
N ASN A 334 -3.39 1.37 17.85
CA ASN A 334 -4.20 2.10 18.83
C ASN A 334 -5.46 2.76 18.25
N ASP A 335 -5.44 3.09 16.96
CA ASP A 335 -6.57 3.70 16.24
C ASP A 335 -7.56 2.64 15.71
N ASP A 336 -7.50 1.41 16.24
CA ASP A 336 -8.28 0.22 15.85
C ASP A 336 -8.17 -0.18 14.37
N MET A 337 -7.12 0.30 13.69
CA MET A 337 -6.81 -0.12 12.32
C MET A 337 -6.16 -1.51 12.31
N ILE A 338 -6.74 -2.44 11.55
CA ILE A 338 -6.27 -3.83 11.43
C ILE A 338 -5.08 -3.91 10.47
N LEU A 339 -3.92 -4.29 11.01
CA LEU A 339 -2.69 -4.61 10.29
C LEU A 339 -2.69 -6.04 9.74
N GLY A 340 -3.35 -6.96 10.44
CA GLY A 340 -3.44 -8.38 10.07
C GLY A 340 -4.44 -9.14 10.96
N ARG A 341 -4.85 -10.33 10.51
CA ARG A 341 -5.77 -11.21 11.24
C ARG A 341 -5.27 -12.63 11.19
N ILE A 342 -5.23 -13.29 12.34
CA ILE A 342 -4.91 -14.70 12.50
C ILE A 342 -6.19 -15.41 12.89
N ASN A 343 -6.59 -16.46 12.18
CA ASN A 343 -7.75 -17.28 12.53
C ASN A 343 -7.26 -18.68 12.88
N PHE A 344 -7.81 -19.28 13.93
CA PHE A 344 -7.45 -20.64 14.32
C PHE A 344 -8.61 -21.29 15.07
N THR A 345 -8.59 -22.62 15.14
CA THR A 345 -9.56 -23.38 15.92
C THR A 345 -8.82 -24.12 17.02
N VAL A 346 -9.22 -23.88 18.26
CA VAL A 346 -8.70 -24.62 19.41
C VAL A 346 -9.48 -25.91 19.55
N VAL A 347 -8.77 -27.03 19.61
CA VAL A 347 -9.33 -28.36 19.90
C VAL A 347 -8.64 -28.90 21.13
N PHE A 348 -9.41 -29.40 22.11
CA PHE A 348 -8.82 -29.96 23.31
C PHE A 348 -8.30 -31.38 23.05
N ASP A 349 -6.99 -31.55 23.19
CA ASP A 349 -6.35 -32.85 23.09
C ASP A 349 -5.75 -33.24 24.44
N SER A 350 -6.33 -34.28 25.04
CA SER A 350 -5.89 -34.87 26.30
C SER A 350 -4.83 -35.96 26.12
N THR A 351 -4.56 -36.37 24.88
CA THR A 351 -3.69 -37.52 24.56
C THR A 351 -2.24 -37.14 24.32
N ASN A 352 -1.94 -35.85 24.11
CA ASN A 352 -0.60 -35.29 23.84
C ASN A 352 0.19 -36.07 22.77
N THR A 353 -0.51 -36.75 21.85
CA THR A 353 0.09 -37.62 20.84
C THR A 353 0.15 -36.89 19.51
N ASN A 354 1.38 -36.61 19.04
CA ASN A 354 1.69 -36.02 17.73
C ASN A 354 1.18 -34.59 17.48
N ARG A 355 1.57 -33.64 18.34
CA ARG A 355 1.67 -32.25 17.88
C ARG A 355 2.85 -32.20 16.90
N ASN A 356 2.59 -32.05 15.60
CA ASN A 356 3.64 -31.80 14.59
C ASN A 356 4.25 -30.41 14.83
N LEU A 357 5.03 -30.29 15.90
CA LEU A 357 5.67 -29.05 16.31
C LEU A 357 6.93 -28.83 15.47
N GLU A 358 7.01 -27.65 14.87
CA GLU A 358 8.22 -27.14 14.26
C GLU A 358 8.70 -25.94 15.07
N THR A 359 10.02 -25.81 15.18
CA THR A 359 10.66 -24.67 15.82
C THR A 359 11.40 -23.88 14.76
N GLU A 360 11.05 -22.61 14.62
CA GLU A 360 11.68 -21.68 13.71
C GLU A 360 12.26 -20.49 14.48
N VAL A 361 13.35 -19.94 13.96
CA VAL A 361 14.09 -18.84 14.56
C VAL A 361 13.85 -17.60 13.71
N PHE A 362 13.26 -16.58 14.33
CA PHE A 362 12.91 -15.30 13.71
C PHE A 362 13.83 -14.17 14.16
#